data_AF-A0A7L2V6U2-F1
#
_entry.id   AF-A0A7L2V6U2-F1
#
_cell.length_a   1.000
_cell.length_b   1.000
_cell.length_c   1.000
_cell.angle_alpha   90.00
_cell.angle_beta   90.00
_cell.angle_gamma   90.00
#
_symmetry.space_group_name_H-M   'P 1'
#
loop_
_entity.id
_entity.type
_entity.pdbx_description
1 polymer ?
#
loop_
_entity_poly.entity_id
_entity_poly.type
_entity_poly.pdbx_seq_one_letter_code
_entity_poly.pdbx_strand_id
1 'polypeptide(L)'
;TMTIHNEKNIVEVHVRSGLYSSDTIFDYLKGYIATRLFSRKACFILKINKDYIPELQEIGRLAFERKTMKEIYSPKNVWAQFQSGDSLFGSLKEWFLYGKHIKDLCAGLPLYK
;
A
#
# COMPACT_ATOMS: atom_id res chain seq x y z
N THR A 1 -11.71 -6.35 -0.35
CA THR A 1 -12.31 -5.64 0.78
C THR A 1 -11.47 -4.44 1.12
N MET A 2 -12.08 -3.33 1.51
CA MET A 2 -11.36 -2.15 1.98
C MET A 2 -11.89 -1.77 3.36
N THR A 3 -10.98 -1.51 4.30
CA THR A 3 -11.27 -1.11 5.67
C THR A 3 -10.59 0.23 5.94
N ILE A 4 -11.34 1.18 6.49
CA ILE A 4 -10.83 2.52 6.81
C ILE A 4 -10.77 2.64 8.33
N HIS A 5 -9.57 2.91 8.85
CA HIS A 5 -9.33 3.14 10.28
C HIS A 5 -9.03 4.63 10.47
N ASN A 6 -10.09 5.43 10.64
CA ASN A 6 -9.96 6.89 10.76
C ASN A 6 -9.09 7.30 11.96
N GLU A 7 -9.22 6.58 13.08
CA GLU A 7 -8.48 6.85 14.32
C GLU A 7 -6.97 6.58 14.20
N LYS A 8 -6.58 5.65 13.32
CA LYS A 8 -5.18 5.33 13.03
C LYS A 8 -4.66 6.05 11.78
N ASN A 9 -5.53 6.75 11.06
CA ASN A 9 -5.25 7.35 9.76
C ASN A 9 -4.65 6.36 8.75
N ILE A 10 -5.22 5.14 8.70
CA ILE A 10 -4.80 4.09 7.76
C ILE A 10 -5.97 3.53 6.95
N VAL A 11 -5.67 3.03 5.75
CA VAL A 11 -6.57 2.22 4.94
C VAL A 11 -5.94 0.87 4.68
N GLU A 12 -6.69 -0.19 4.94
CA GLU A 12 -6.32 -1.55 4.59
C GLU A 12 -7.13 -2.00 3.38
N VAL A 13 -6.44 -2.51 2.36
CA VAL A 13 -7.06 -3.08 1.16
C VAL A 13 -6.62 -4.52 1.02
N HIS A 14 -7.60 -5.41 0.93
CA HIS A 14 -7.41 -6.82 0.65
C HIS A 14 -7.96 -7.16 -0.72
N VAL A 15 -7.08 -7.58 -1.63
CA VAL A 15 -7.46 -8.14 -2.93
C VAL A 15 -7.30 -9.64 -2.86
N ARG A 16 -8.36 -10.37 -3.21
CA ARG A 16 -8.40 -11.83 -3.23
C ARG A 16 -8.71 -12.27 -4.67
N SER A 17 -7.66 -12.46 -5.46
CA SER A 17 -7.74 -12.69 -6.92
C SER A 17 -6.68 -13.68 -7.39
N GLY A 18 -6.54 -14.80 -6.67
CA GLY A 18 -5.55 -15.84 -6.99
C GLY A 18 -4.13 -15.29 -7.05
N LEU A 19 -3.49 -15.38 -8.23
CA LEU A 19 -2.14 -14.89 -8.49
C LEU A 19 -1.99 -13.37 -8.27
N TYR A 20 -3.07 -12.60 -8.43
CA TYR A 20 -3.07 -11.15 -8.23
C TYR A 20 -3.57 -10.75 -6.84
N SER A 21 -3.64 -11.69 -5.90
CA SER A 21 -3.96 -11.36 -4.52
C SER A 21 -2.88 -10.45 -3.93
N SER A 22 -3.32 -9.45 -3.19
CA SER A 22 -2.44 -8.52 -2.50
C SER A 22 -3.10 -8.01 -1.22
N ASP A 23 -2.25 -7.57 -0.31
CA ASP A 23 -2.64 -6.76 0.84
C ASP A 23 -1.90 -5.43 0.75
N THR A 24 -2.64 -4.33 0.87
CA THR A 24 -2.10 -2.97 0.78
C THR A 24 -2.50 -2.17 2.00
N ILE A 25 -1.53 -1.47 2.60
CA ILE A 25 -1.75 -0.49 3.67
C ILE A 25 -1.38 0.89 3.14
N PHE A 26 -2.30 1.84 3.26
CA PHE A 26 -2.04 3.27 3.10
C PHE A 26 -1.87 3.83 4.51
N ASP A 27 -0.67 4.24 4.90
CA ASP A 27 -0.40 4.89 6.18
C ASP A 27 -0.17 6.39 5.94
N TYR A 28 -1.24 7.18 6.16
CA TYR A 28 -1.22 8.62 5.91
C TYR A 28 -0.40 9.39 6.94
N LEU A 29 -0.25 8.86 8.16
CA LEU A 29 0.59 9.48 9.19
C LEU A 29 2.06 9.38 8.83
N LYS A 30 2.47 8.23 8.27
CA LYS A 30 3.84 8.01 7.79
C LYS A 30 4.07 8.53 6.38
N GLY A 31 3.01 8.73 5.60
CA GLY A 31 3.10 9.20 4.22
C GLY A 31 3.58 8.11 3.25
N TYR A 32 3.27 6.84 3.53
CA TYR A 32 3.69 5.71 2.72
C TYR A 32 2.54 4.74 2.43
N ILE A 33 2.64 4.07 1.29
CA ILE A 33 1.79 2.94 0.91
C ILE A 33 2.69 1.71 0.84
N ALA A 34 2.25 0.60 1.42
CA ALA A 34 2.93 -0.67 1.30
C ALA A 34 1.99 -1.71 0.69
N THR A 35 2.42 -2.37 -0.38
CA THR A 35 1.68 -3.45 -1.03
C THR A 35 2.47 -4.74 -0.99
N ARG A 36 1.97 -5.74 -0.26
CA ARG A 36 2.45 -7.11 -0.33
C ARG A 36 1.76 -7.82 -1.49
N LEU A 37 2.55 -8.23 -2.48
CA LEU A 37 2.05 -9.01 -3.61
C LEU A 37 2.43 -10.49 -3.42
N PHE A 38 1.43 -11.34 -3.22
CA PHE A 38 1.67 -12.74 -2.82
C PHE A 38 2.39 -13.56 -3.88
N SER A 39 2.06 -13.37 -5.17
CA SER A 39 2.70 -14.08 -6.28
C SER A 39 4.20 -13.81 -6.43
N ARG A 40 4.65 -12.61 -6.04
CA ARG A 40 6.07 -12.24 -6.09
C ARG A 40 6.81 -12.46 -4.77
N LYS A 41 6.10 -12.83 -3.70
CA LYS A 41 6.65 -12.91 -2.33
C LYS A 41 7.46 -11.66 -1.97
N ALA A 42 6.96 -10.49 -2.34
CA ALA A 42 7.66 -9.22 -2.20
C ALA A 42 6.71 -8.12 -1.69
N CYS A 43 7.30 -7.06 -1.15
CA CYS A 43 6.57 -5.87 -0.74
C CYS A 43 7.08 -4.62 -1.49
N PHE A 44 6.12 -3.83 -1.96
CA PHE A 44 6.34 -2.60 -2.70
C PHE A 44 5.97 -1.42 -1.81
N ILE A 45 6.92 -0.51 -1.59
CA ILE A 45 6.76 0.68 -0.77
C ILE A 45 6.70 1.89 -1.69
N LEU A 46 5.69 2.72 -1.55
CA LEU A 46 5.52 3.95 -2.31
C LEU A 46 5.38 5.12 -1.34
N LYS A 47 6.00 6.26 -1.64
CA LYS A 47 5.74 7.50 -0.90
C LYS A 47 4.44 8.11 -1.39
N ILE A 48 3.58 8.53 -0.45
CA ILE A 48 2.33 9.21 -0.79
C ILE A 48 2.67 10.57 -1.39
N ASN A 49 2.21 10.79 -2.62
CA ASN A 49 2.13 12.11 -3.23
C ASN A 49 0.66 12.54 -3.23
N LYS A 50 0.36 13.64 -2.52
CA LYS A 50 -1.00 14.16 -2.34
C LYS A 50 -1.63 14.67 -3.64
N ASP A 51 -0.83 14.97 -4.65
CA ASP A 51 -1.33 15.40 -5.97
C ASP A 51 -2.01 14.24 -6.72
N TYR A 52 -1.64 12.99 -6.40
CA TYR A 52 -2.13 11.79 -7.10
C TYR A 52 -2.90 10.84 -6.19
N ILE A 53 -2.57 10.80 -4.90
CA ILE A 53 -3.20 9.93 -3.91
C ILE A 53 -4.10 10.80 -3.02
N PRO A 54 -5.42 10.61 -3.08
CA PRO A 54 -6.36 11.42 -2.30
C PRO A 54 -6.19 11.20 -0.80
N GLU A 55 -6.58 12.20 -0.02
CA GLU A 55 -6.62 12.14 1.44
C GLU A 55 -7.59 11.06 1.95
N LEU A 56 -7.40 10.59 3.18
CA LEU A 56 -8.18 9.50 3.78
C LEU A 56 -9.70 9.71 3.72
N GLN A 57 -10.14 10.93 4.08
CA GLN A 57 -11.56 11.32 4.08
C GLN A 57 -12.15 11.27 2.66
N GLU A 58 -11.33 11.61 1.67
CA GLU A 58 -11.70 11.55 0.26
C GLU A 58 -11.66 10.13 -0.28
N ILE A 59 -10.79 9.23 0.22
CA ILE A 59 -10.86 7.79 -0.12
C ILE A 59 -12.17 7.19 0.34
N GLY A 60 -12.60 7.47 1.57
CA GLY A 60 -13.88 6.96 2.08
C GLY A 60 -15.06 7.42 1.23
N ARG A 61 -15.09 8.72 0.91
CA ARG A 61 -16.08 9.31 0.01
C ARG A 61 -16.01 8.68 -1.38
N LEU A 62 -14.83 8.64 -2.00
CA LEU A 62 -14.62 8.09 -3.35
C LEU A 62 -14.97 6.62 -3.41
N ALA A 63 -14.68 5.81 -2.39
CA ALA A 63 -15.03 4.39 -2.38
C ALA A 63 -16.52 4.15 -2.06
N PHE A 64 -17.15 5.03 -1.30
CA PHE A 64 -18.59 5.01 -1.06
C PHE A 64 -19.36 5.40 -2.33
N GLU A 65 -18.96 6.50 -2.97
CA GLU A 65 -19.48 6.94 -4.26
C GLU A 65 -19.13 5.92 -5.36
N ARG A 66 -17.93 5.32 -5.29
CA ARG A 66 -17.50 4.18 -6.10
C ARG A 66 -17.73 2.85 -5.37
N LYS A 67 -18.99 2.42 -5.21
CA LYS A 67 -19.31 0.98 -5.38
C LYS A 67 -18.70 0.40 -6.69
N THR A 68 -18.24 1.29 -7.57
CA THR A 68 -17.47 1.16 -8.82
C THR A 68 -15.93 1.26 -8.65
N MET A 69 -15.31 0.68 -7.62
CA MET A 69 -13.82 0.66 -7.49
C MET A 69 -13.09 -0.12 -8.61
N LYS A 70 -13.79 -0.67 -9.62
CA LYS A 70 -13.19 -1.41 -10.75
C LYS A 70 -12.20 -0.59 -11.58
N GLU A 71 -12.33 0.73 -11.65
CA GLU A 71 -11.51 1.56 -12.56
C GLU A 71 -10.18 2.04 -11.96
N ILE A 72 -10.07 2.20 -10.64
CA ILE A 72 -8.79 2.54 -9.99
C ILE A 72 -7.85 1.32 -9.99
N TYR A 73 -8.40 0.12 -9.80
CA TYR A 73 -7.67 -1.15 -9.94
C TYR A 73 -7.50 -1.57 -11.41
N SER A 74 -7.74 -0.67 -12.36
CA SER A 74 -7.43 -0.94 -13.77
C SER A 74 -5.93 -1.22 -13.88
N PRO A 75 -5.52 -2.41 -14.36
CA PRO A 75 -4.11 -2.77 -14.51
C PRO A 75 -3.36 -1.89 -15.53
N LYS A 76 -4.05 -0.94 -16.17
CA LYS A 76 -3.49 -0.06 -17.21
C LYS A 76 -2.77 1.18 -16.65
N ASN A 77 -2.97 1.56 -15.39
CA ASN A 77 -2.74 2.95 -14.96
C ASN A 77 -1.67 3.17 -13.89
N VAL A 78 -0.91 2.17 -13.45
CA VAL A 78 0.16 2.39 -12.45
C VAL A 78 1.47 1.74 -12.91
N TRP A 79 2.17 2.43 -13.80
CA TRP A 79 3.57 2.11 -14.15
C TRP A 79 4.49 2.71 -13.09
N ALA A 80 4.50 2.14 -11.88
CA ALA A 80 5.54 2.45 -10.91
C ALA A 80 6.81 1.68 -11.30
N GLN A 81 7.86 2.39 -11.67
CA GLN A 81 9.20 1.80 -11.80
C GLN A 81 9.75 1.60 -10.41
N PHE A 82 9.81 0.35 -9.97
CA PHE A 82 10.34 -0.01 -8.67
C PHE A 82 11.83 -0.33 -8.77
N GLN A 83 12.62 0.23 -7.85
CA GLN A 83 14.00 -0.17 -7.65
C GLN A 83 14.08 -1.21 -6.53
N SER A 84 14.93 -2.23 -6.71
CA SER A 84 15.25 -3.16 -5.63
C SER A 84 15.78 -2.37 -4.44
N GLY A 85 15.15 -2.49 -3.28
CA GLY A 85 15.68 -1.92 -2.06
C GLY A 85 17.01 -2.59 -1.70
N ASP A 86 17.93 -1.82 -1.12
CA ASP A 86 19.31 -2.24 -0.81
C ASP A 86 19.45 -3.41 0.19
N SER A 87 18.35 -4.05 0.58
CA SER A 87 18.38 -5.17 1.50
C SER A 87 17.17 -6.10 1.33
N LEU A 88 17.43 -7.42 1.42
CA LEU A 88 16.40 -8.46 1.58
C LEU A 88 15.51 -8.23 2.82
N PHE A 89 16.00 -7.42 3.77
CA PHE A 89 15.34 -7.06 5.01
C PHE A 89 15.55 -5.57 5.23
N GLY A 90 14.47 -4.76 5.20
CA GLY A 90 14.59 -3.32 5.40
C GLY A 90 15.45 -2.96 6.62
N SER A 91 16.21 -1.87 6.53
CA SER A 91 17.08 -1.44 7.64
C SER A 91 16.25 -1.00 8.85
N LEU A 92 16.84 -1.05 10.06
CA LEU A 92 16.15 -0.58 11.28
C LEU A 92 15.63 0.86 11.14
N LYS A 93 16.39 1.72 10.42
CA LYS A 93 16.02 3.10 10.10
C LYS A 93 14.81 3.18 9.17
N GLU A 94 14.73 2.30 8.18
CA GLU A 94 13.58 2.22 7.27
C GLU A 94 12.31 1.78 7.99
N TRP A 95 12.38 0.78 8.87
CA TRP A 95 11.21 0.37 9.64
C TRP A 95 10.74 1.44 10.62
N PHE A 96 11.66 2.23 11.17
CA PHE A 96 11.29 3.40 11.97
C PHE A 96 10.55 4.45 11.13
N LEU A 97 11.01 4.68 9.89
CA LEU A 97 10.38 5.60 8.95
C LEU A 97 8.99 5.12 8.52
N TYR A 98 8.86 3.85 8.13
CA TYR A 98 7.61 3.27 7.62
C TYR A 98 6.59 2.97 8.72
N GLY A 99 7.05 2.78 9.96
CA GLY A 99 6.17 2.49 11.08
C GLY A 99 5.73 1.03 11.20
N LYS A 100 5.00 0.76 12.29
CA LYS A 100 4.66 -0.60 12.72
C LYS A 100 3.76 -1.34 11.73
N HIS A 101 2.72 -0.69 11.21
CA HIS A 101 1.76 -1.33 10.31
C HIS A 101 2.41 -1.85 9.03
N ILE A 102 3.24 -1.02 8.39
CA ILE A 102 4.00 -1.41 7.19
C ILE A 102 5.05 -2.48 7.52
N LYS A 103 5.72 -2.37 8.67
CA LYS A 103 6.64 -3.40 9.14
C LYS A 103 5.94 -4.75 9.30
N ASP A 104 4.80 -4.78 9.97
CA ASP A 104 4.04 -6.02 10.22
C ASP A 104 3.56 -6.66 8.90
N LEU A 105 3.24 -5.85 7.88
CA LEU A 105 2.87 -6.33 6.54
C LEU A 105 4.06 -6.90 5.74
N CYS A 106 5.22 -6.26 5.83
CA CYS A 106 6.33 -6.44 4.87
C CYS A 106 7.60 -7.06 5.46
N ALA A 107 7.65 -7.30 6.78
CA ALA A 107 8.78 -7.96 7.41
C ALA A 107 9.08 -9.34 6.79
N GLY A 108 10.36 -9.60 6.54
CA GLY A 108 10.81 -10.86 5.94
C GLY A 108 10.58 -10.98 4.44
N LEU A 109 10.13 -9.90 3.77
CA LEU A 109 9.98 -9.86 2.31
C LEU A 109 11.01 -8.90 1.70
N PRO A 110 11.50 -9.20 0.47
CA PRO A 110 12.22 -8.23 -0.33
C PRO A 110 11.40 -6.95 -0.52
N LEU A 111 12.05 -5.81 -0.30
CA LEU A 111 11.44 -4.49 -0.46
C LEU A 111 11.81 -3.89 -1.81
N TYR A 112 10.82 -3.29 -2.45
CA TYR A 112 10.93 -2.53 -3.68
C TYR A 112 10.38 -1.13 -3.43
N LYS A 113 11.07 -0.09 -3.89
CA LYS A 113 10.71 1.31 -3.62
C LYS A 113 10.53 2.11 -4.91
#